data_AF-A0A6P0NBT2-F1
#
_entry.id   AF-A0A6P0NBT2-F1
#
_cell.length_a   1.000
_cell.length_b   1.000
_cell.length_c   1.000
_cell.angle_alpha   90.00
_cell.angle_beta   90.00
_cell.angle_gamma   90.00
#
_symmetry.space_group_name_H-M   'P 1'
#
loop_
_entity.id
_entity.type
_entity.pdbx_description
1 polymer ?
#
loop_
_entity_poly.entity_id
_entity_poly.type
_entity_poly.pdbx_seq_one_letter_code
_entity_poly.pdbx_strand_id
1 'polypeptide(L)'
;MSYWIKVNYDHREYVIDLDRLSTFTHGPNGKITFWLPDSTIPIIVNRQNDPDGYQRVVNYIQKLSARSPNGFWITFNYERHDYILDLNKISSFCHYPNQRLTFWLPDSSMPIIISEQKYPDI
;
A
#
# COMPACT_ATOMS: atom_id res chain seq x y z
N MET A 1 1.83 3.42 -19.52
CA MET A 1 3.26 3.05 -19.46
C MET A 1 3.39 2.04 -18.35
N SER A 2 4.23 1.01 -18.51
CA SER A 2 4.49 0.00 -17.48
C SER A 2 5.76 0.34 -16.71
N TYR A 3 5.77 0.13 -15.40
CA TYR A 3 6.90 0.42 -14.52
C TYR A 3 7.45 -0.89 -13.93
N TRP A 4 8.19 -1.61 -14.75
CA TRP A 4 8.78 -2.89 -14.37
C TRP A 4 10.02 -2.71 -13.48
N ILE A 5 10.05 -3.45 -12.37
CA ILE A 5 11.20 -3.55 -11.49
C ILE A 5 11.57 -5.02 -11.24
N LYS A 6 12.82 -5.24 -10.87
CA LYS A 6 13.30 -6.50 -10.30
C LYS A 6 13.52 -6.30 -8.81
N VAL A 7 13.08 -7.26 -8.00
CA VAL A 7 13.24 -7.25 -6.55
C VAL A 7 13.70 -8.63 -6.09
N ASN A 8 14.70 -8.66 -5.21
CA ASN A 8 15.10 -9.90 -4.53
C ASN A 8 14.39 -9.99 -3.19
N TYR A 9 13.57 -11.04 -3.01
CA TYR A 9 12.83 -11.28 -1.78
C TYR A 9 12.77 -12.79 -1.51
N ASP A 10 13.06 -13.20 -0.27
CA ASP A 10 13.03 -14.61 0.16
C ASP A 10 13.79 -15.56 -0.80
N HIS A 11 15.03 -15.20 -1.14
CA HIS A 11 15.90 -15.95 -2.07
C HIS A 11 15.33 -16.14 -3.49
N ARG A 12 14.33 -15.36 -3.89
CA ARG A 12 13.71 -15.39 -5.22
C ARG A 12 13.82 -14.02 -5.88
N GLU A 13 13.95 -14.03 -7.20
CA GLU A 13 13.83 -12.82 -8.03
C GLU A 13 12.37 -12.67 -8.48
N TYR A 14 11.80 -11.51 -8.20
CA TYR A 14 10.47 -11.11 -8.67
C TYR A 14 10.60 -10.01 -9.72
N VAL A 15 9.85 -10.14 -10.82
CA VAL A 15 9.71 -9.11 -11.85
C VAL A 15 8.28 -8.57 -11.77
N ILE A 16 8.14 -7.31 -11.38
CA ILE A 16 6.86 -6.74 -10.95
C ILE A 16 6.59 -5.45 -11.73
N ASP A 17 5.38 -5.33 -12.28
CA ASP A 17 4.89 -4.06 -12.83
C ASP A 17 4.22 -3.25 -11.71
N LEU A 18 4.86 -2.14 -11.30
CA LEU A 18 4.33 -1.32 -10.21
C LEU A 18 3.00 -0.65 -10.56
N ASP A 19 2.68 -0.48 -11.86
CA ASP A 19 1.38 0.06 -12.29
C ASP A 19 0.22 -0.92 -12.07
N ARG A 20 0.50 -2.19 -11.72
CA ARG A 20 -0.52 -3.19 -11.36
C ARG A 20 -0.78 -3.30 -9.87
N LEU A 21 0.06 -2.70 -9.03
CA LEU A 21 -0.11 -2.72 -7.59
C LEU A 21 -1.19 -1.73 -7.16
N SER A 22 -1.98 -2.10 -6.15
CA SER A 22 -3.03 -1.24 -5.61
C SER A 22 -2.66 -0.57 -4.29
N THR A 23 -1.66 -1.10 -3.58
CA THR A 23 -1.39 -0.74 -2.19
C THR A 23 0.09 -0.82 -1.87
N PHE A 24 0.58 0.19 -1.15
CA PHE A 24 1.89 0.21 -0.51
C PHE A 24 1.73 0.53 0.97
N THR A 25 2.61 0.01 1.81
CA THR A 25 2.71 0.42 3.22
C THR A 25 4.12 0.86 3.54
N HIS A 26 4.24 1.95 4.28
CA HIS A 26 5.47 2.35 4.94
C HIS A 26 5.39 1.88 6.39
N GLY A 27 6.22 0.90 6.72
CA GLY A 27 6.35 0.37 8.06
C GLY A 27 7.51 0.99 8.85
N PRO A 28 7.61 0.64 10.13
CA PRO A 28 8.75 1.01 10.97
C PRO A 28 10.08 0.66 10.30
N ASN A 29 11.10 1.49 10.52
CA ASN A 29 12.45 1.33 9.97
C ASN A 29 12.56 1.48 8.45
N GLY A 30 11.59 2.15 7.82
CA GLY A 30 11.63 2.46 6.39
C GLY A 30 11.44 1.24 5.49
N LYS A 31 10.78 0.19 5.98
CA LYS A 31 10.37 -0.94 5.15
C LYS A 31 9.16 -0.53 4.31
N ILE A 32 9.17 -0.90 3.04
CA ILE A 32 7.98 -0.78 2.18
C ILE A 32 7.44 -2.18 1.92
N THR A 33 6.15 -2.39 2.18
CA THR A 33 5.46 -3.63 1.84
C THR A 33 4.43 -3.36 0.75
N PHE A 34 4.32 -4.29 -0.19
CA PHE A 34 3.24 -4.32 -1.17
C PHE A 34 2.88 -5.78 -1.45
N TRP A 35 1.72 -6.02 -2.04
CA TRP A 35 1.24 -7.38 -2.31
C TRP A 35 1.25 -7.63 -3.81
N LEU A 36 1.74 -8.81 -4.20
CA LEU A 36 1.66 -9.23 -5.59
C LEU A 36 0.19 -9.39 -5.99
N PRO A 37 -0.21 -8.86 -7.16
CA PRO A 37 -1.55 -9.06 -7.68
C PRO A 37 -1.88 -10.55 -7.76
N ASP A 38 -3.15 -10.88 -7.53
CA ASP A 38 -3.70 -12.23 -7.71
C ASP A 38 -3.12 -13.31 -6.77
N SER A 39 -2.17 -13.00 -5.88
CA SER A 39 -1.45 -14.03 -5.11
C SER A 39 -1.32 -13.77 -3.62
N THR A 40 -1.72 -12.60 -3.10
CA THR A 40 -1.62 -12.25 -1.66
C THR A 40 -0.22 -12.30 -1.06
N ILE A 41 0.81 -12.57 -1.87
CA ILE A 41 2.20 -12.66 -1.42
C ILE A 41 2.68 -11.25 -1.10
N PRO A 42 3.05 -10.95 0.17
CA PRO A 42 3.67 -9.69 0.51
C PRO A 42 5.14 -9.70 0.05
N ILE A 43 5.57 -8.62 -0.58
CA ILE A 43 6.97 -8.33 -0.87
C ILE A 43 7.40 -7.17 0.02
N ILE A 44 8.48 -7.38 0.78
CA ILE A 44 9.02 -6.38 1.69
C ILE A 44 10.38 -5.93 1.16
N VAL A 45 10.46 -4.66 0.77
CA VAL A 45 11.72 -4.04 0.34
C VAL A 45 12.21 -3.06 1.40
N ASN A 46 13.52 -2.98 1.55
CA ASN A 46 14.17 -2.01 2.41
C ASN A 46 15.54 -1.66 1.85
N ARG A 47 16.09 -0.53 2.30
CA ARG A 47 17.37 -0.01 1.81
C ARG A 47 18.57 -0.93 2.10
N GLN A 48 18.51 -1.81 3.11
CA GLN A 48 19.63 -2.67 3.49
C GLN A 48 19.75 -3.91 2.59
N ASN A 49 18.62 -4.53 2.24
CA ASN A 49 18.58 -5.78 1.49
C ASN A 49 18.63 -5.56 -0.03
N ASP A 50 17.93 -4.54 -0.52
CA ASP A 50 17.85 -4.22 -1.94
C ASP A 50 17.74 -2.68 -2.13
N PRO A 51 18.87 -1.96 -2.02
CA PRO A 51 18.87 -0.49 -2.11
C PRO A 51 18.28 0.03 -3.42
N ASP A 52 18.58 -0.64 -4.54
CA ASP A 52 18.17 -0.25 -5.87
C ASP A 52 16.68 -0.50 -6.09
N GLY A 53 16.19 -1.70 -5.74
CA GLY A 53 14.77 -2.04 -5.78
C GLY A 53 13.96 -1.11 -4.88
N TYR A 54 14.43 -0.89 -3.64
CA TYR A 54 13.82 0.06 -2.71
C TYR A 54 13.73 1.47 -3.30
N GLN A 55 14.81 2.01 -3.87
CA GLN A 55 14.81 3.36 -4.42
C GLN A 55 13.88 3.50 -5.63
N ARG A 56 13.77 2.45 -6.47
CA ARG A 56 12.81 2.43 -7.59
C ARG A 56 11.36 2.47 -7.10
N VAL A 57 11.02 1.73 -6.05
CA VAL A 57 9.68 1.75 -5.44
C VAL A 57 9.39 3.13 -4.84
N VAL A 58 10.34 3.73 -4.11
CA VAL A 58 10.20 5.09 -3.56
C VAL A 58 9.95 6.12 -4.67
N ASN A 59 10.75 6.07 -5.74
CA ASN A 59 10.61 6.99 -6.88
C ASN A 59 9.26 6.82 -7.58
N TYR A 60 8.73 5.59 -7.65
CA TYR A 60 7.41 5.33 -8.20
C TYR A 60 6.30 5.93 -7.33
N ILE A 61 6.35 5.69 -6.02
CA ILE A 61 5.39 6.24 -5.05
C ILE A 61 5.37 7.78 -5.12
N GLN A 62 6.52 8.43 -5.18
CA GLN A 62 6.60 9.90 -5.35
C GLN A 62 5.93 10.38 -6.63
N LYS A 63 6.00 9.59 -7.71
CA LYS A 63 5.33 9.91 -8.98
C LYS A 63 3.82 9.70 -8.92
N LEU A 64 3.30 8.79 -8.08
CA LEU A 64 1.86 8.60 -7.91
C LEU A 64 1.16 9.89 -7.47
N SER A 65 1.74 10.56 -6.46
CA SER A 65 1.23 11.83 -5.94
C SER A 65 1.23 12.95 -6.99
N ALA A 66 2.18 12.93 -7.93
CA ALA A 66 2.24 13.90 -9.02
C ALA A 66 1.34 13.55 -10.22
N ARG A 67 1.03 12.26 -10.42
CA ARG A 67 0.28 11.75 -11.60
C ARG A 67 -1.24 11.79 -11.44
N SER A 68 -1.76 11.89 -10.22
CA SER A 68 -3.20 11.74 -9.95
C SER A 68 -3.85 13.05 -9.47
N PRO A 69 -4.07 14.05 -10.35
CA PRO A 69 -4.77 15.28 -9.98
C PRO A 69 -6.25 15.05 -9.58
N ASN A 70 -6.83 13.90 -9.95
CA ASN A 70 -8.21 13.52 -9.62
C ASN A 70 -8.33 12.48 -8.49
N GLY A 71 -7.30 12.32 -7.65
CA GLY A 71 -7.43 11.80 -6.28
C GLY A 71 -8.00 10.38 -6.12
N PHE A 72 -7.39 9.37 -6.76
CA PHE A 72 -7.73 7.97 -6.49
C PHE A 72 -6.78 7.30 -5.49
N TRP A 73 -5.57 7.84 -5.34
CA TRP A 73 -4.62 7.38 -4.33
C TRP A 73 -4.81 8.17 -3.04
N ILE A 74 -5.10 7.47 -1.95
CA ILE A 74 -5.20 8.06 -0.61
C ILE A 74 -4.05 7.59 0.27
N THR A 75 -3.67 8.44 1.22
CA THR A 75 -2.71 8.10 2.26
C THR A 75 -3.39 8.16 3.63
N PHE A 76 -3.22 7.14 4.46
CA PHE A 76 -3.77 7.12 5.81
C PHE A 76 -2.87 6.30 6.76
N ASN A 77 -2.90 6.63 8.05
CA ASN A 77 -2.19 5.86 9.08
C ASN A 77 -3.12 4.80 9.66
N TYR A 78 -2.63 3.56 9.76
CA TYR A 78 -3.34 2.45 10.39
C TYR A 78 -2.34 1.50 11.03
N GLU A 79 -2.56 1.09 12.29
CA GLU A 79 -1.67 0.18 13.04
C GLU A 79 -0.17 0.55 12.94
N ARG A 80 0.16 1.86 13.08
CA ARG A 80 1.52 2.43 13.01
C ARG A 80 2.21 2.30 11.63
N HIS A 81 1.44 2.04 10.59
CA HIS A 81 1.91 2.03 9.21
C HIS A 81 1.20 3.12 8.42
N ASP A 82 1.93 3.78 7.52
CA ASP A 82 1.32 4.69 6.55
C ASP A 82 0.96 3.89 5.30
N TYR A 83 -0.33 3.79 5.00
CA TYR A 83 -0.85 3.13 3.82
C TYR A 83 -0.99 4.13 2.69
N ILE A 84 -0.67 3.69 1.47
CA ILE A 84 -0.90 4.39 0.22
C ILE A 84 -1.74 3.44 -0.64
N LEU A 85 -2.98 3.81 -0.94
CA LEU A 85 -3.99 2.91 -1.49
C LEU A 85 -4.72 3.54 -2.68
N ASP A 86 -4.87 2.78 -3.76
CA ASP A 86 -5.76 3.12 -4.88
C ASP A 86 -7.21 2.73 -4.56
N LEU A 87 -8.05 3.73 -4.32
CA LEU A 87 -9.48 3.56 -4.04
C LEU A 87 -10.25 2.91 -5.19
N ASN A 88 -9.79 3.02 -6.44
CA ASN A 88 -10.47 2.34 -7.57
C ASN A 88 -10.39 0.81 -7.48
N LYS A 89 -9.48 0.29 -6.65
CA LYS A 89 -9.29 -1.14 -6.45
C LYS A 89 -10.11 -1.68 -5.29
N ILE A 90 -10.74 -0.82 -4.50
CA ILE A 90 -11.66 -1.23 -3.44
C ILE A 90 -13.02 -1.56 -4.06
N SER A 91 -13.47 -2.79 -3.86
CA SER A 91 -14.73 -3.28 -4.41
C SER A 91 -15.93 -3.01 -3.51
N SER A 92 -15.72 -2.84 -2.20
CA SER A 92 -16.80 -2.71 -1.22
C SER A 92 -16.34 -2.09 0.09
N PHE A 93 -17.31 -1.50 0.79
CA PHE A 93 -17.18 -1.00 2.15
C PHE A 93 -18.29 -1.60 3.01
N CYS A 94 -17.98 -1.95 4.25
CA CYS A 94 -18.93 -2.41 5.26
C CYS A 94 -19.00 -1.36 6.38
N HIS A 95 -20.18 -0.83 6.65
CA HIS A 95 -20.40 0.13 7.73
C HIS A 95 -21.15 -0.55 8.88
N TYR A 96 -20.54 -0.54 10.06
CA TYR A 96 -21.16 -1.06 11.28
C TYR A 96 -21.87 0.05 12.07
N PRO A 97 -22.94 -0.27 12.81
CA PRO A 97 -23.69 0.71 13.62
C PRO A 97 -22.86 1.49 14.65
N ASN A 98 -21.68 0.99 15.03
CA ASN A 98 -20.75 1.62 15.97
C ASN A 98 -19.75 2.58 15.30
N GLN A 99 -20.12 3.18 14.16
CA GLN A 99 -19.28 4.11 13.39
C GLN A 99 -17.93 3.49 12.95
N ARG A 100 -17.89 2.16 12.77
CA ARG A 100 -16.74 1.48 12.19
C ARG A 100 -16.97 1.25 10.70
N LEU A 101 -16.05 1.74 9.90
CA LEU A 101 -15.94 1.46 8.48
C LEU A 101 -14.89 0.36 8.28
N THR A 102 -15.27 -0.72 7.62
CA THR A 102 -14.37 -1.80 7.23
C THR A 102 -14.30 -1.90 5.71
N PHE A 103 -13.10 -2.06 5.19
CA PHE A 103 -12.87 -2.44 3.80
C PHE A 103 -11.69 -3.40 3.73
N TRP A 104 -11.53 -4.08 2.61
CA TRP A 104 -10.46 -5.05 2.42
C TRP A 104 -9.43 -4.47 1.47
N LEU A 105 -8.17 -4.55 1.86
CA LEU A 105 -7.08 -4.19 0.96
C LEU A 105 -7.10 -5.13 -0.25
N PRO A 106 -6.99 -4.58 -1.47
CA PRO A 106 -6.86 -5.40 -2.64
C PRO A 106 -5.57 -6.20 -2.54
N ASP A 107 -5.60 -7.39 -3.14
CA ASP A 107 -4.52 -8.35 -3.18
C ASP A 107 -4.08 -8.93 -1.83
N SER A 108 -4.27 -8.31 -0.66
CA SER A 108 -3.91 -8.92 0.63
C SER A 108 -5.08 -9.58 1.36
N SER A 109 -6.32 -9.25 0.98
CA SER A 109 -7.56 -9.63 1.70
C SER A 109 -7.56 -9.21 3.18
N MET A 110 -6.65 -8.33 3.58
CA MET A 110 -6.55 -7.84 4.95
C MET A 110 -7.63 -6.77 5.20
N PRO A 111 -8.46 -6.92 6.25
CA PRO A 111 -9.43 -5.89 6.59
C PRO A 111 -8.75 -4.68 7.23
N ILE A 112 -9.10 -3.49 6.78
CA ILE A 112 -8.83 -2.21 7.44
C ILE A 112 -10.09 -1.78 8.16
N ILE A 113 -9.98 -1.47 9.45
CA ILE A 113 -11.10 -1.03 10.28
C ILE A 113 -10.84 0.39 10.76
N ILE A 114 -11.53 1.36 10.18
CA ILE A 114 -11.46 2.76 10.60
C ILE A 114 -12.63 3.05 11.52
N SER A 115 -12.37 3.60 12.69
CA SER A 115 -13.39 4.13 13.60
C SER A 115 -13.26 5.64 13.67
N GLU A 116 -14.38 6.36 13.78
CA GLU A 116 -14.37 7.77 14.15
C GLU A 116 -13.70 7.91 15.53
N GLN A 117 -12.49 8.47 15.57
CA GLN A 117 -11.90 8.88 16.83
C GLN A 117 -12.67 10.14 17.26
N LYS A 118 -13.49 10.01 18.31
CA LYS A 118 -13.93 11.18 19.05
C LYS A 118 -12.68 11.83 19.62
N TYR A 119 -12.17 12.87 18.96
CA TYR A 119 -11.25 13.79 19.62
C TYR A 119 -11.96 14.25 20.90
N PRO A 120 -11.34 14.11 22.09
CA PRO A 120 -11.93 14.71 23.27
C PRO A 120 -12.09 16.20 22.98
N ASP A 121 -13.32 16.70 23.12
CA ASP A 121 -13.62 18.13 23.04
C ASP A 121 -12.63 18.86 23.97
N ILE A 122 -11.83 19.75 23.39
CA ILE A 122 -10.83 20.57 24.09
C ILE A 122 -11.57 21.56 25.02
#